data_AF-A0A7L9BN78-F1
#
_entry.id   AF-A0A7L9BN78-F1
#
_cell.length_a   1.000
_cell.length_b   1.000
_cell.length_c   1.000
_cell.angle_alpha   90.00
_cell.angle_beta   90.00
_cell.angle_gamma   90.00
#
_symmetry.space_group_name_H-M   'P 1'
#
loop_
_entity.id
_entity.type
_entity.pdbx_description
1 polymer ?
#
loop_
_entity_poly.entity_id
_entity_poly.type
_entity_poly.pdbx_seq_one_letter_code
_entity_poly.pdbx_strand_id
1 'polypeptide(L)'
;MLTPEFLKQFKNSKDLNSFIDELFKKGMEQMLEGELDGHLGYAKHSPEGINSGNSRNGKTRKTIKTTRGELQIEVPRDRNSTFEPVLVPKRSRFVEGIEEIIISLYARGMSVRDIEIQIREIYGVNVSDATISNVTSRVHTLVTEWQSRPLSSVYFVVWMDGIVFKVRQNGKVINKTIYLAVGLNAQGFKEVLGMWLGESESASFWISVLTDLKSRGVEDILITSTDNLKGFTDAITSVFTQSVTQICVVHQIRNALRYVVWKDKKQFVADLKTVYGAPNKELAAQALEQLEVTWGKKYPHAIKSWKTNWDNLTHFFDYPIEIRTLIYTTNIIENLNGKIRKYTNNKLSFPDDQAVVKAVYLALREITKKWTLPVRNWPLIVNQFLTIFEGRCKI
;
A
#
# COMPACT_ATOMS: atom_id res chain seq x y z
N MET A 1 42.46 -3.53 16.73
CA MET A 1 42.15 -2.09 16.84
C MET A 1 43.05 -1.34 15.86
N LEU A 2 42.51 -0.37 15.11
CA LEU A 2 43.21 0.32 14.01
C LEU A 2 44.31 1.23 14.58
N THR A 3 45.58 0.81 14.51
CA THR A 3 46.72 1.60 15.02
C THR A 3 47.11 2.72 14.05
N PRO A 4 47.73 3.82 14.53
CA PRO A 4 48.21 4.90 13.67
C PRO A 4 49.20 4.43 12.59
N GLU A 5 50.00 3.41 12.89
CA GLU A 5 50.95 2.78 11.94
C GLU A 5 50.23 1.99 10.85
N PHE A 6 49.14 1.29 11.20
CA PHE A 6 48.30 0.59 10.24
C PHE A 6 47.61 1.57 9.28
N LEU A 7 47.21 2.76 9.74
CA LEU A 7 46.54 3.75 8.88
C LEU A 7 47.52 4.45 7.91
N LYS A 8 48.82 4.51 8.23
CA LYS A 8 49.86 5.10 7.35
C LYS A 8 50.07 4.32 6.04
N GLN A 9 49.58 3.08 5.94
CA GLN A 9 49.71 2.28 4.72
C GLN A 9 48.76 2.72 3.59
N PHE A 10 47.71 3.49 3.92
CA PHE A 10 46.73 3.97 2.94
C PHE A 10 47.10 5.39 2.49
N LYS A 11 47.52 5.55 1.24
CA LYS A 11 47.99 6.85 0.72
C LYS A 11 46.84 7.72 0.22
N ASN A 12 45.69 7.12 -0.09
CA ASN A 12 44.50 7.81 -0.57
C ASN A 12 43.22 6.98 -0.31
N SER A 13 42.05 7.56 -0.59
CA SER A 13 40.73 6.92 -0.43
C SER A 13 40.56 5.63 -1.26
N LYS A 14 41.26 5.51 -2.40
CA LYS A 14 41.21 4.31 -3.26
C LYS A 14 41.91 3.12 -2.61
N ASP A 15 43.07 3.34 -1.99
CA ASP A 15 43.83 2.31 -1.30
C ASP A 15 43.06 1.75 -0.10
N LEU A 16 42.40 2.63 0.66
CA LEU A 16 41.55 2.23 1.78
C LEU A 16 40.35 1.41 1.30
N ASN A 17 39.67 1.84 0.23
CA ASN A 17 38.53 1.10 -0.32
C ASN A 17 38.93 -0.28 -0.85
N SER A 18 40.06 -0.38 -1.56
CA SER A 18 40.58 -1.67 -2.05
C SER A 18 40.90 -2.63 -0.91
N PHE A 19 41.47 -2.14 0.19
CA PHE A 19 41.76 -2.97 1.35
C PHE A 19 40.49 -3.48 2.03
N ILE A 20 39.47 -2.61 2.18
CA ILE A 20 38.18 -3.01 2.73
C ILE A 20 37.52 -4.06 1.82
N ASP A 21 37.60 -3.91 0.50
CA ASP A 21 37.03 -4.87 -0.45
C ASP A 21 37.74 -6.24 -0.36
N GLU A 22 39.06 -6.26 -0.19
CA GLU A 22 39.83 -7.49 0.04
C GLU A 22 39.49 -8.14 1.39
N LEU A 23 39.33 -7.33 2.45
CA LEU A 23 38.95 -7.82 3.77
C LEU A 23 37.52 -8.39 3.75
N PHE A 24 36.61 -7.73 3.05
CA PHE A 24 35.25 -8.21 2.85
C PHE A 24 35.23 -9.52 2.06
N LYS A 25 36.00 -9.61 0.97
CA LYS A 25 36.20 -10.86 0.21
C LYS A 25 36.68 -11.99 1.11
N LYS A 26 37.76 -11.78 1.84
CA LYS A 26 38.35 -12.78 2.75
C LYS A 26 37.35 -13.20 3.83
N GLY A 27 36.63 -12.24 4.41
CA GLY A 27 35.59 -12.51 5.41
C GLY A 27 34.51 -13.45 4.88
N MET A 28 33.96 -13.15 3.69
CA MET A 28 32.93 -14.01 3.12
C MET A 28 33.45 -15.39 2.69
N GLU A 29 34.65 -15.47 2.11
CA GLU A 29 35.25 -16.75 1.73
C GLU A 29 35.48 -17.64 2.96
N GLN A 30 35.88 -17.06 4.10
CA GLN A 30 36.03 -17.79 5.36
C GLN A 30 34.70 -18.24 5.93
N MET A 31 33.66 -17.39 5.88
CA MET A 31 32.31 -17.80 6.30
C MET A 31 31.77 -18.96 5.46
N LEU A 32 31.97 -18.93 4.13
CA LEU A 32 31.57 -20.04 3.25
C LEU A 32 32.36 -21.33 3.51
N GLU A 33 33.64 -21.22 3.88
CA GLU A 33 34.44 -22.37 4.30
C GLU A 33 33.91 -22.98 5.60
N GLY A 34 33.50 -22.12 6.55
CA GLY A 34 32.87 -22.54 7.80
C GLY A 34 31.47 -23.15 7.62
N GLU A 35 30.66 -22.64 6.70
CA GLU A 35 29.40 -23.29 6.31
C GLU A 35 29.64 -24.70 5.74
N LEU A 36 30.68 -24.87 4.93
CA LEU A 36 31.04 -26.18 4.39
C LEU A 36 31.60 -27.12 5.48
N ASP A 37 32.36 -26.61 6.45
CA ASP A 37 32.78 -27.38 7.62
C ASP A 37 31.56 -27.89 8.40
N GLY A 38 30.56 -27.03 8.62
CA GLY A 38 29.30 -27.40 9.28
C GLY A 38 28.48 -28.42 8.48
N HIS A 39 28.37 -28.25 7.16
CA HIS A 39 27.66 -29.18 6.27
C HIS A 39 28.30 -30.56 6.22
N LEU A 40 29.62 -30.63 6.17
CA LEU A 40 30.37 -31.90 6.12
C LEU A 40 30.59 -32.51 7.50
N GLY A 41 30.50 -31.71 8.56
CA GLY A 41 30.74 -32.11 9.95
C GLY A 41 32.22 -32.23 10.32
N TYR A 42 33.14 -31.73 9.48
CA TYR A 42 34.58 -31.80 9.73
C TYR A 42 35.36 -30.69 9.02
N ALA A 43 36.51 -30.33 9.60
CA ALA A 43 37.38 -29.27 9.11
C ALA A 43 38.20 -29.67 7.86
N LYS A 44 38.65 -28.70 7.08
CA LYS A 44 39.58 -28.96 5.95
C LYS A 44 40.82 -29.73 6.44
N HIS A 45 41.12 -30.86 5.78
CA HIS A 45 42.21 -31.79 6.12
C HIS A 45 42.05 -32.53 7.47
N SER A 46 40.86 -32.51 8.09
CA SER A 46 40.60 -33.33 9.28
C SER A 46 40.58 -34.82 8.93
N PRO A 47 41.22 -35.70 9.74
CA PRO A 47 41.11 -37.15 9.64
C PRO A 47 39.67 -37.68 9.75
N GLU A 48 38.78 -36.93 10.39
CA GLU A 48 37.34 -37.25 10.54
C GLU A 48 36.61 -37.31 9.19
N GLY A 49 37.16 -36.69 8.15
CA GLY A 49 36.62 -36.73 6.80
C GLY A 49 36.96 -37.99 6.00
N ILE A 50 37.75 -38.93 6.55
CA ILE A 50 38.09 -40.18 5.87
C ILE A 50 36.91 -41.15 5.98
N ASN A 51 36.44 -41.67 4.85
CA ASN A 51 35.27 -42.58 4.75
C ASN A 51 33.93 -41.97 5.24
N SER A 52 33.79 -40.65 5.31
CA SER A 52 32.54 -39.97 5.71
C SER A 52 31.44 -39.94 4.65
N GLY A 53 31.69 -40.49 3.44
CA GLY A 53 30.72 -40.59 2.35
C GLY A 53 30.58 -39.32 1.46
N ASN A 54 31.07 -38.16 1.92
CA ASN A 54 31.15 -36.94 1.11
C ASN A 54 32.46 -36.18 1.42
N SER A 55 33.02 -35.51 0.43
CA SER A 55 34.32 -34.86 0.56
C SER A 55 34.37 -33.46 -0.05
N ARG A 56 35.24 -32.59 0.46
CA ARG A 56 35.55 -31.30 -0.19
C ARG A 56 36.09 -31.52 -1.61
N ASN A 57 35.64 -30.73 -2.59
CA ASN A 57 35.99 -30.85 -4.00
C ASN A 57 36.36 -29.50 -4.64
N GLY A 58 37.32 -28.82 -4.01
CA GLY A 58 37.84 -27.53 -4.48
C GLY A 58 36.84 -26.38 -4.38
N LYS A 59 37.05 -25.35 -5.19
CA LYS A 59 36.27 -24.11 -5.20
C LYS A 59 35.77 -23.77 -6.60
N THR A 60 34.72 -22.95 -6.68
CA THR A 60 34.24 -22.32 -7.92
C THR A 60 34.34 -20.82 -7.78
N ARG A 61 34.83 -20.15 -8.82
CA ARG A 61 34.81 -18.69 -8.90
C ARG A 61 33.41 -18.20 -9.17
N LYS A 62 32.95 -17.24 -8.37
CA LYS A 62 31.64 -16.62 -8.50
C LYS A 62 31.79 -15.10 -8.36
N THR A 63 31.36 -14.37 -9.38
CA THR A 63 31.22 -12.91 -9.27
C THR A 63 29.89 -12.59 -8.61
N ILE A 64 29.97 -11.94 -7.47
CA ILE A 64 28.83 -11.44 -6.71
C ILE A 64 28.76 -9.91 -6.81
N LYS A 65 27.56 -9.36 -6.66
CA LYS A 65 27.25 -7.94 -6.71
C LYS A 65 26.95 -7.48 -5.29
N THR A 66 27.76 -6.57 -4.78
CA THR A 66 27.65 -5.99 -3.43
C THR A 66 27.27 -4.52 -3.50
N THR A 67 26.94 -3.93 -2.36
CA THR A 67 26.81 -2.47 -2.21
C THR A 67 28.11 -1.71 -2.47
N ARG A 68 29.23 -2.39 -2.63
CA ARG A 68 30.55 -1.81 -2.93
C ARG A 68 31.01 -2.09 -4.38
N GLY A 69 30.17 -2.74 -5.20
CA GLY A 69 30.47 -3.12 -6.58
C GLY A 69 30.55 -4.63 -6.80
N GLU A 70 31.12 -5.03 -7.94
CA GLU A 70 31.31 -6.44 -8.28
C GLU A 70 32.54 -7.02 -7.58
N LEU A 71 32.36 -8.14 -6.88
CA LEU A 71 33.42 -8.83 -6.16
C LEU A 71 33.52 -10.28 -6.63
N GLN A 72 34.72 -10.73 -6.97
CA GLN A 72 34.97 -12.13 -7.33
C GLN A 72 35.41 -12.92 -6.09
N ILE A 73 34.58 -13.89 -5.71
CA ILE A 73 34.83 -14.79 -4.57
C ILE A 73 35.04 -16.23 -5.04
N GLU A 74 35.72 -17.01 -4.21
CA GLU A 74 35.85 -18.45 -4.38
C GLU A 74 34.92 -19.20 -3.41
N VAL A 75 33.88 -19.83 -3.96
CA VAL A 75 32.89 -20.59 -3.19
C VAL A 75 33.34 -22.06 -3.10
N PRO A 76 33.47 -22.65 -1.90
CA PRO A 76 33.88 -24.03 -1.75
C PRO A 76 32.76 -24.99 -2.14
N ARG A 77 33.12 -26.24 -2.50
CA ARG A 77 32.17 -27.26 -2.97
C ARG A 77 32.43 -28.60 -2.31
N ASP A 78 31.37 -29.39 -2.18
CA ASP A 78 31.44 -30.82 -1.85
C ASP A 78 31.43 -31.67 -3.14
N ARG A 79 31.82 -32.94 -3.00
CA ARG A 79 31.94 -33.89 -4.12
C ARG A 79 30.57 -34.36 -4.60
N ASN A 80 29.63 -34.54 -3.68
CA ASN A 80 28.28 -35.01 -3.99
C ASN A 80 27.33 -33.87 -4.41
N SER A 81 27.81 -32.63 -4.49
CA SER A 81 27.03 -31.43 -4.84
C SER A 81 25.81 -31.15 -3.96
N THR A 82 25.81 -31.69 -2.74
CA THR A 82 24.74 -31.57 -1.73
C THR A 82 24.83 -30.28 -0.91
N PHE A 83 25.99 -29.62 -0.90
CA PHE A 83 26.18 -28.38 -0.14
C PHE A 83 25.39 -27.22 -0.76
N GLU A 84 24.49 -26.60 0.00
CA GLU A 84 23.75 -25.39 -0.40
C GLU A 84 24.15 -24.22 0.50
N PRO A 85 25.05 -23.32 0.03
CA PRO A 85 25.52 -22.21 0.86
C PRO A 85 24.38 -21.26 1.20
N VAL A 86 24.30 -20.83 2.46
CA VAL A 86 23.27 -19.90 2.95
C VAL A 86 23.69 -18.46 2.66
N LEU A 87 24.94 -18.10 2.96
CA LEU A 87 25.46 -16.74 2.76
C LEU A 87 25.41 -16.30 1.30
N VAL A 88 25.70 -17.21 0.37
CA VAL A 88 25.73 -16.92 -1.08
C VAL A 88 25.05 -18.06 -1.86
N PRO A 89 23.71 -18.07 -1.93
CA PRO A 89 22.94 -19.19 -2.50
C PRO A 89 23.38 -19.57 -3.91
N LYS A 90 23.31 -20.87 -4.24
CA LYS A 90 23.58 -21.36 -5.59
C LYS A 90 22.79 -20.53 -6.62
N ARG A 91 23.44 -20.16 -7.73
CA ARG A 91 22.88 -19.34 -8.83
C ARG A 91 22.51 -17.88 -8.48
N SER A 92 22.43 -17.48 -7.21
CA SER A 92 22.29 -16.06 -6.84
C SER A 92 23.61 -15.31 -6.99
N ARG A 93 23.63 -14.15 -7.65
CA ARG A 93 24.83 -13.30 -7.76
C ARG A 93 24.73 -12.02 -6.93
N PHE A 94 23.71 -11.84 -6.10
CA PHE A 94 23.53 -10.65 -5.29
C PHE A 94 23.87 -10.94 -3.84
N VAL A 95 24.59 -10.02 -3.20
CA VAL A 95 24.66 -9.94 -1.74
C VAL A 95 23.41 -9.21 -1.25
N GLU A 96 22.86 -9.66 -0.12
CA GLU A 96 21.69 -9.08 0.54
C GLU A 96 21.74 -7.55 0.59
N GLY A 97 20.60 -6.90 0.29
CA GLY A 97 20.40 -5.45 0.41
C GLY A 97 20.08 -4.71 -0.89
N ILE A 98 20.64 -5.09 -2.04
CA ILE A 98 20.32 -4.43 -3.33
C ILE A 98 18.84 -4.64 -3.71
N GLU A 99 18.28 -5.81 -3.38
CA GLU A 99 16.88 -6.12 -3.64
C GLU A 99 15.93 -5.17 -2.90
N GLU A 100 16.22 -4.88 -1.63
CA GLU A 100 15.43 -3.96 -0.82
C GLU A 100 15.50 -2.54 -1.36
N ILE A 101 16.68 -2.12 -1.85
CA ILE A 101 16.87 -0.83 -2.51
C ILE A 101 16.04 -0.78 -3.80
N ILE A 102 16.10 -1.81 -4.64
CA ILE A 102 15.28 -1.91 -5.87
C ILE A 102 13.79 -1.77 -5.53
N ILE A 103 13.31 -2.52 -4.52
CA ILE A 103 11.90 -2.47 -4.10
C ILE A 103 11.54 -1.07 -3.57
N SER A 104 12.42 -0.45 -2.78
CA SER A 104 12.22 0.89 -2.23
C SER A 104 12.17 1.97 -3.33
N LEU A 105 13.08 1.93 -4.30
CA LEU A 105 13.09 2.87 -5.42
C LEU A 105 11.85 2.68 -6.31
N TYR A 106 11.45 1.43 -6.55
CA TYR A 106 10.23 1.12 -7.28
C TYR A 106 8.97 1.60 -6.54
N ALA A 107 8.91 1.41 -5.21
CA ALA A 107 7.82 1.89 -4.35
C ALA A 107 7.69 3.42 -4.38
N ARG A 108 8.83 4.12 -4.55
CA ARG A 108 8.87 5.59 -4.71
C ARG A 108 8.48 6.07 -6.11
N GLY A 109 8.10 5.17 -7.01
CA GLY A 109 7.55 5.52 -8.32
C GLY A 109 8.59 5.69 -9.43
N MET A 110 9.83 5.26 -9.20
CA MET A 110 10.86 5.24 -10.26
C MET A 110 10.51 4.18 -11.32
N SER A 111 10.86 4.47 -12.58
CA SER A 111 10.75 3.46 -13.64
C SER A 111 11.86 2.43 -13.51
N VAL A 112 11.69 1.26 -14.15
CA VAL A 112 12.71 0.20 -14.15
C VAL A 112 14.05 0.72 -14.70
N ARG A 113 14.00 1.54 -15.76
CA ARG A 113 15.17 2.16 -16.36
C ARG A 113 15.85 3.16 -15.43
N ASP A 114 15.07 3.99 -14.74
CA ASP A 114 15.64 4.96 -13.78
C ASP A 114 16.31 4.22 -12.61
N ILE A 115 15.75 3.09 -12.17
CA ILE A 115 16.34 2.26 -11.12
C ILE A 115 17.66 1.66 -11.60
N GLU A 116 17.73 1.14 -12.84
CA GLU A 116 18.97 0.62 -13.43
C GLU A 116 20.06 1.70 -13.45
N ILE A 117 19.73 2.90 -13.96
CA ILE A 117 20.67 4.03 -14.03
C ILE A 117 21.14 4.41 -12.62
N GLN A 118 20.21 4.57 -11.68
CA GLN A 118 20.55 4.97 -10.31
C GLN A 118 21.44 3.96 -9.60
N ILE A 119 21.19 2.67 -9.80
CA ILE A 119 22.01 1.61 -9.20
C ILE A 119 23.40 1.59 -9.82
N ARG A 120 23.51 1.80 -11.14
CA ARG A 120 24.80 1.89 -11.83
C ARG A 120 25.60 3.10 -11.34
N GLU A 121 24.98 4.26 -11.21
CA GLU A 121 25.65 5.50 -10.81
C GLU A 121 26.11 5.49 -9.35
N ILE A 122 25.27 5.01 -8.43
CA ILE A 122 25.59 5.02 -6.99
C ILE A 122 26.48 3.84 -6.59
N TYR A 123 26.17 2.65 -7.09
CA TYR A 123 26.78 1.40 -6.62
C TYR A 123 27.79 0.81 -7.62
N GLY A 124 27.90 1.34 -8.83
CA GLY A 124 28.75 0.77 -9.88
C GLY A 124 28.27 -0.60 -10.37
N VAL A 125 27.04 -0.99 -10.03
CA VAL A 125 26.50 -2.33 -10.34
C VAL A 125 25.56 -2.25 -11.54
N ASN A 126 25.82 -3.08 -12.56
CA ASN A 126 24.91 -3.24 -13.68
C ASN A 126 23.77 -4.19 -13.32
N VAL A 127 22.55 -3.70 -13.22
CA VAL A 127 21.35 -4.53 -13.00
C VAL A 127 20.44 -4.41 -14.20
N SER A 128 20.13 -5.52 -14.87
CA SER A 128 19.25 -5.49 -16.04
C SER A 128 17.79 -5.25 -15.65
N ASP A 129 17.00 -4.67 -16.57
CA ASP A 129 15.54 -4.55 -16.49
C ASP A 129 14.85 -5.86 -16.07
N ALA A 130 15.31 -6.99 -16.63
CA ALA A 130 14.79 -8.33 -16.30
C ALA A 130 15.07 -8.71 -14.83
N THR A 131 16.24 -8.34 -14.31
CA THR A 131 16.59 -8.60 -12.91
C THR A 131 15.73 -7.75 -11.97
N ILE A 132 15.55 -6.47 -12.26
CA ILE A 132 14.66 -5.57 -11.48
C ILE A 132 13.23 -6.11 -11.50
N SER A 133 12.76 -6.58 -12.66
CA SER A 133 11.43 -7.17 -12.81
C SER A 133 11.28 -8.44 -11.95
N ASN A 134 12.29 -9.32 -11.93
CA ASN A 134 12.30 -10.52 -11.09
C ASN A 134 12.38 -10.21 -9.60
N VAL A 135 13.15 -9.21 -9.18
CA VAL A 135 13.20 -8.79 -7.78
C VAL A 135 11.83 -8.26 -7.35
N THR A 136 11.22 -7.42 -8.19
CA THR A 136 9.89 -6.88 -7.89
C THR A 136 8.77 -7.93 -8.01
N SER A 137 8.96 -9.06 -8.70
CA SER A 137 7.94 -10.11 -8.76
C SER A 137 7.77 -10.84 -7.43
N ARG A 138 8.82 -10.88 -6.58
CA ARG A 138 8.73 -11.38 -5.20
C ARG A 138 7.70 -10.61 -4.35
N VAL A 139 7.37 -9.38 -4.74
CA VAL A 139 6.35 -8.56 -4.08
C VAL A 139 4.94 -9.16 -4.26
N HIS A 140 4.67 -9.97 -5.29
CA HIS A 140 3.35 -10.58 -5.49
C HIS A 140 2.94 -11.51 -4.33
N THR A 141 3.89 -12.25 -3.77
CA THR A 141 3.62 -13.08 -2.59
C THR A 141 3.22 -12.21 -1.41
N LEU A 142 3.96 -11.13 -1.16
CA LEU A 142 3.66 -10.18 -0.07
C LEU A 142 2.32 -9.46 -0.26
N VAL A 143 1.93 -9.18 -1.50
CA VAL A 143 0.60 -8.64 -1.83
C VAL A 143 -0.48 -9.64 -1.43
N THR A 144 -0.33 -10.90 -1.84
CA THR A 144 -1.32 -11.96 -1.61
C THR A 144 -1.48 -12.21 -0.11
N GLU A 145 -0.36 -12.35 0.61
CA GLU A 145 -0.35 -12.49 2.07
C GLU A 145 -1.05 -11.31 2.74
N TRP A 146 -0.71 -10.07 2.35
CA TRP A 146 -1.32 -8.87 2.89
C TRP A 146 -2.82 -8.76 2.58
N GLN A 147 -3.26 -9.17 1.39
CA GLN A 147 -4.68 -9.21 1.03
C GLN A 147 -5.45 -10.27 1.82
N SER A 148 -4.80 -11.36 2.23
CA SER A 148 -5.41 -12.44 3.01
C SER A 148 -5.32 -12.25 4.53
N ARG A 149 -4.62 -11.23 5.02
CA ARG A 149 -4.34 -11.06 6.45
C ARG A 149 -5.64 -10.93 7.27
N PRO A 150 -5.69 -11.48 8.50
CA PRO A 150 -6.83 -11.30 9.39
C PRO A 150 -7.03 -9.82 9.74
N LEU A 151 -8.28 -9.43 9.92
CA LEU A 151 -8.71 -8.07 10.26
C LEU A 151 -9.35 -8.05 11.66
N SER A 152 -9.50 -6.84 12.21
CA SER A 152 -10.20 -6.66 13.49
C SER A 152 -11.69 -6.98 13.35
N SER A 153 -12.31 -7.44 14.44
CA SER A 153 -13.74 -7.80 14.44
C SER A 153 -14.66 -6.61 14.20
N VAL A 154 -14.31 -5.43 14.70
CA VAL A 154 -15.13 -4.22 14.59
C VAL A 154 -14.33 -3.04 14.05
N TYR A 155 -14.90 -2.35 13.06
CA TYR A 155 -14.42 -1.07 12.56
C TYR A 155 -15.45 0.03 12.79
N PHE A 156 -14.99 1.16 13.33
CA PHE A 156 -15.84 2.27 13.73
C PHE A 156 -16.31 3.07 12.52
N VAL A 157 -15.39 3.31 11.59
CA VAL A 157 -15.69 3.94 10.31
C VAL A 157 -14.90 3.23 9.22
N VAL A 158 -15.55 2.91 8.10
CA VAL A 158 -14.88 2.41 6.90
C VAL A 158 -15.14 3.34 5.73
N TRP A 159 -14.07 3.91 5.18
CA TRP A 159 -14.11 4.71 3.96
C TRP A 159 -13.78 3.84 2.76
N MET A 160 -14.60 3.91 1.71
CA MET A 160 -14.41 3.15 0.46
C MET A 160 -14.46 4.08 -0.75
N ASP A 161 -13.48 3.92 -1.64
CA ASP A 161 -13.32 4.76 -2.83
C ASP A 161 -12.47 4.02 -3.88
N GLY A 162 -12.54 4.48 -5.13
CA GLY A 162 -11.84 3.92 -6.28
C GLY A 162 -10.83 4.88 -6.90
N ILE A 163 -9.70 4.33 -7.37
CA ILE A 163 -8.71 5.05 -8.15
C ILE A 163 -8.52 4.39 -9.52
N VAL A 164 -8.79 5.17 -10.57
CA VAL A 164 -8.65 4.71 -11.96
C VAL A 164 -7.20 4.74 -12.44
N PHE A 165 -6.79 3.64 -13.08
CA PHE A 165 -5.50 3.41 -13.73
C PHE A 165 -5.68 2.96 -15.19
N LYS A 166 -4.68 3.24 -16.02
CA LYS A 166 -4.59 2.76 -17.40
C LYS A 166 -3.79 1.47 -17.47
N VAL A 167 -4.40 0.40 -17.95
CA VAL A 167 -3.79 -0.94 -18.00
C VAL A 167 -3.85 -1.48 -19.42
N ARG A 168 -2.78 -2.14 -19.88
CA ARG A 168 -2.75 -2.81 -21.18
C ARG A 168 -3.36 -4.20 -21.04
N GLN A 169 -4.35 -4.51 -21.86
CA GLN A 169 -4.98 -5.82 -21.95
C GLN A 169 -5.32 -6.10 -23.42
N ASN A 170 -4.94 -7.27 -23.93
CA ASN A 170 -5.21 -7.69 -25.32
C ASN A 170 -4.78 -6.64 -26.37
N GLY A 171 -3.62 -6.01 -26.17
CA GLY A 171 -3.07 -4.98 -27.07
C GLY A 171 -3.73 -3.61 -26.99
N LYS A 172 -4.73 -3.40 -26.12
CA LYS A 172 -5.42 -2.11 -25.91
C LYS A 172 -5.18 -1.57 -24.51
N VAL A 173 -5.17 -0.24 -24.37
CA VAL A 173 -5.14 0.42 -23.06
C VAL A 173 -6.57 0.64 -22.61
N ILE A 174 -6.94 0.04 -21.49
CA ILE A 174 -8.26 0.19 -20.86
C ILE A 174 -8.13 0.83 -19.48
N ASN A 175 -9.19 1.47 -19.03
CA ASN A 175 -9.25 2.00 -17.68
C ASN A 175 -9.74 0.89 -16.74
N LYS A 176 -8.96 0.58 -15.70
CA LYS A 176 -9.39 -0.28 -14.58
C LYS A 176 -9.32 0.53 -13.29
N THR A 177 -10.17 0.19 -12.33
CA THR A 177 -10.24 0.88 -11.04
C THR A 177 -9.69 -0.03 -9.96
N ILE A 178 -8.80 0.50 -9.13
CA ILE A 178 -8.46 -0.14 -7.85
C ILE A 178 -9.34 0.47 -6.78
N TYR A 179 -10.17 -0.36 -6.19
CA TYR A 179 -11.01 -0.03 -5.05
C TYR A 179 -10.22 -0.25 -3.77
N LEU A 180 -10.32 0.70 -2.85
CA LEU A 180 -9.63 0.70 -1.57
C LEU A 180 -10.64 0.83 -0.45
N ALA A 181 -10.37 0.15 0.66
CA ALA A 181 -11.09 0.31 1.90
C ALA A 181 -10.11 0.73 3.00
N VAL A 182 -10.44 1.79 3.74
CA VAL A 182 -9.67 2.27 4.89
C VAL A 182 -10.57 2.19 6.12
N GLY A 183 -10.14 1.50 7.16
CA GLY A 183 -10.87 1.33 8.41
C GLY A 183 -10.28 2.16 9.53
N LEU A 184 -11.13 2.60 10.47
CA LEU A 184 -10.77 3.15 11.77
C LEU A 184 -11.01 2.09 12.84
N ASN A 185 -9.96 1.62 13.47
CA ASN A 185 -10.05 0.58 14.51
C ASN A 185 -10.43 1.16 15.89
N ALA A 186 -10.69 0.27 16.85
CA ALA A 186 -11.04 0.62 18.24
C ALA A 186 -10.00 1.51 18.96
N GLN A 187 -8.72 1.43 18.56
CA GLN A 187 -7.64 2.23 19.12
C GLN A 187 -7.48 3.59 18.43
N GLY A 188 -8.31 3.90 17.43
CA GLY A 188 -8.32 5.18 16.73
C GLY A 188 -7.27 5.27 15.62
N PHE A 189 -6.65 4.16 15.24
CA PHE A 189 -5.71 4.10 14.13
C PHE A 189 -6.45 3.82 12.83
N LYS A 190 -5.99 4.51 11.79
CA LYS A 190 -6.41 4.22 10.42
C LYS A 190 -5.57 3.09 9.87
N GLU A 191 -6.19 2.19 9.13
CA GLU A 191 -5.47 1.17 8.38
C GLU A 191 -6.15 0.87 7.05
N VAL A 192 -5.37 0.42 6.07
CA VAL A 192 -5.91 0.00 4.77
C VAL A 192 -6.35 -1.45 4.90
N LEU A 193 -7.65 -1.71 4.76
CA LEU A 193 -8.23 -3.04 4.95
C LEU A 193 -7.93 -3.96 3.76
N GLY A 194 -7.94 -3.39 2.56
CA GLY A 194 -7.65 -4.13 1.34
C GLY A 194 -7.62 -3.25 0.10
N MET A 195 -7.28 -3.88 -1.02
CA MET A 195 -7.36 -3.31 -2.35
C MET A 195 -7.88 -4.38 -3.34
N TRP A 196 -8.74 -3.98 -4.25
CA TRP A 196 -9.37 -4.88 -5.23
C TRP A 196 -9.37 -4.22 -6.61
N LEU A 197 -8.87 -4.93 -7.62
CA LEU A 197 -8.88 -4.46 -9.00
C LEU A 197 -10.22 -4.86 -9.64
N GLY A 198 -10.94 -3.88 -10.19
CA GLY A 198 -12.18 -4.11 -10.93
C GLY A 198 -12.18 -3.37 -12.27
N GLU A 199 -12.85 -3.97 -13.26
CA GLU A 199 -13.04 -3.36 -14.59
C GLU A 199 -14.29 -2.47 -14.63
N SER A 200 -15.33 -2.85 -13.88
CA SER A 200 -16.58 -2.11 -13.78
C SER A 200 -17.05 -2.02 -12.34
N GLU A 201 -17.55 -0.84 -11.97
CA GLU A 201 -18.20 -0.62 -10.68
C GLU A 201 -19.62 -1.20 -10.69
N SER A 202 -19.82 -2.33 -10.02
CA SER A 202 -21.15 -2.95 -9.88
C SER A 202 -21.47 -3.23 -8.42
N ALA A 203 -22.76 -3.32 -8.09
CA ALA A 203 -23.20 -3.73 -6.76
C ALA A 203 -22.67 -5.13 -6.40
N SER A 204 -22.63 -6.06 -7.37
CA SER A 204 -22.07 -7.40 -7.16
C SER A 204 -20.58 -7.40 -6.84
N PHE A 205 -19.81 -6.48 -7.44
CA PHE A 205 -18.41 -6.29 -7.09
C PHE A 205 -18.25 -5.85 -5.63
N TRP A 206 -19.03 -4.86 -5.19
CA TRP A 206 -18.96 -4.40 -3.79
C TRP A 206 -19.43 -5.46 -2.78
N ILE A 207 -20.42 -6.28 -3.12
CA ILE A 207 -20.77 -7.46 -2.30
C ILE A 207 -19.57 -8.39 -2.14
N SER A 208 -18.81 -8.64 -3.21
CA SER A 208 -17.60 -9.48 -3.13
C SER A 208 -16.52 -8.88 -2.23
N VAL A 209 -16.30 -7.56 -2.31
CA VAL A 209 -15.35 -6.83 -1.45
C VAL A 209 -15.77 -6.91 0.02
N LEU A 210 -17.05 -6.67 0.31
CA LEU A 210 -17.56 -6.70 1.68
C LEU A 210 -17.56 -8.13 2.25
N THR A 211 -17.84 -9.13 1.41
CA THR A 211 -17.76 -10.55 1.80
C THR A 211 -16.32 -10.98 2.08
N ASP A 212 -15.35 -10.50 1.30
CA ASP A 212 -13.91 -10.72 1.56
C ASP A 212 -13.53 -10.15 2.93
N LEU A 213 -13.91 -8.91 3.24
CA LEU A 213 -13.68 -8.29 4.55
C LEU A 213 -14.27 -9.16 5.69
N LYS A 214 -15.51 -9.64 5.51
CA LYS A 214 -16.17 -10.51 6.48
C LYS A 214 -15.45 -11.83 6.68
N SER A 215 -15.00 -12.46 5.59
CA SER A 215 -14.25 -13.72 5.61
C SER A 215 -12.89 -13.60 6.33
N ARG A 216 -12.32 -12.39 6.36
CA ARG A 216 -11.06 -12.07 7.02
C ARG A 216 -11.22 -11.68 8.50
N GLY A 217 -12.44 -11.75 9.03
CA GLY A 217 -12.72 -11.58 10.45
C GLY A 217 -13.51 -10.33 10.83
N VAL A 218 -13.91 -9.48 9.87
CA VAL A 218 -14.76 -8.32 10.16
C VAL A 218 -16.18 -8.78 10.44
N GLU A 219 -16.62 -8.63 11.68
CA GLU A 219 -17.96 -9.00 12.13
C GLU A 219 -18.93 -7.82 12.03
N ASP A 220 -18.46 -6.60 12.33
CA ASP A 220 -19.31 -5.41 12.35
C ASP A 220 -18.58 -4.15 11.85
N ILE A 221 -19.36 -3.29 11.19
CA ILE A 221 -18.95 -1.95 10.77
C ILE A 221 -20.03 -0.99 11.27
N LEU A 222 -19.64 0.00 12.08
CA LEU A 222 -20.61 0.93 12.66
C LEU A 222 -21.08 1.94 11.62
N ILE A 223 -20.14 2.57 10.91
CA ILE A 223 -20.41 3.57 9.88
C ILE A 223 -19.59 3.28 8.62
N THR A 224 -20.25 3.32 7.46
CA THR A 224 -19.59 3.32 6.14
C THR A 224 -19.68 4.70 5.51
N SER A 225 -18.57 5.21 4.98
CA SER A 225 -18.51 6.50 4.27
C SER A 225 -18.07 6.28 2.82
N THR A 226 -18.97 6.53 1.87
CA THR A 226 -18.79 6.13 0.47
C THR A 226 -19.16 7.21 -0.53
N ASP A 227 -18.78 7.06 -1.78
CA ASP A 227 -19.40 7.80 -2.89
C ASP A 227 -20.85 7.32 -3.13
N ASN A 228 -21.62 8.16 -3.82
CA ASN A 228 -22.99 7.93 -4.26
C ASN A 228 -23.02 7.05 -5.51
N LEU A 229 -22.74 5.77 -5.31
CA LEU A 229 -22.74 4.76 -6.38
C LEU A 229 -24.01 3.93 -6.34
N LYS A 230 -24.59 3.70 -7.52
CA LYS A 230 -25.86 2.99 -7.63
C LYS A 230 -25.73 1.56 -7.08
N GLY A 231 -26.57 1.22 -6.09
CA GLY A 231 -26.60 -0.09 -5.46
C GLY A 231 -25.48 -0.34 -4.45
N PHE A 232 -24.63 0.64 -4.17
CA PHE A 232 -23.55 0.47 -3.18
C PHE A 232 -24.10 0.44 -1.75
N THR A 233 -25.02 1.34 -1.41
CA THR A 233 -25.72 1.29 -0.12
C THR A 233 -26.42 -0.04 0.09
N ASP A 234 -27.12 -0.55 -0.93
CA ASP A 234 -27.83 -1.83 -0.85
C ASP A 234 -26.85 -3.00 -0.64
N ALA A 235 -25.69 -2.97 -1.32
CA ALA A 235 -24.63 -3.95 -1.14
C ALA A 235 -24.08 -3.95 0.31
N ILE A 236 -23.85 -2.77 0.89
CA ILE A 236 -23.42 -2.62 2.28
C ILE A 236 -24.45 -3.21 3.23
N THR A 237 -25.71 -2.80 3.11
CA THR A 237 -26.80 -3.26 3.97
C THR A 237 -27.04 -4.76 3.84
N SER A 238 -26.73 -5.38 2.69
CA SER A 238 -26.85 -6.83 2.50
C SER A 238 -25.81 -7.65 3.27
N VAL A 239 -24.61 -7.11 3.50
CA VAL A 239 -23.50 -7.83 4.15
C VAL A 239 -23.32 -7.43 5.62
N PHE A 240 -23.40 -6.12 5.89
CA PHE A 240 -23.31 -5.48 7.20
C PHE A 240 -24.62 -4.75 7.50
N THR A 241 -25.64 -5.53 7.89
CA THR A 241 -27.03 -5.09 8.03
C THR A 241 -27.25 -3.97 9.05
N GLN A 242 -26.35 -3.85 10.04
CA GLN A 242 -26.44 -2.83 11.09
C GLN A 242 -25.54 -1.60 10.83
N SER A 243 -24.82 -1.57 9.69
CA SER A 243 -23.94 -0.46 9.34
C SER A 243 -24.75 0.75 8.86
N VAL A 244 -24.46 1.92 9.42
CA VAL A 244 -25.06 3.18 8.96
C VAL A 244 -24.25 3.70 7.77
N THR A 245 -24.91 3.87 6.62
CA THR A 245 -24.23 4.38 5.41
C THR A 245 -24.35 5.90 5.31
N GLN A 246 -23.22 6.58 5.31
CA GLN A 246 -23.07 8.00 5.03
C GLN A 246 -22.51 8.19 3.61
N ILE A 247 -23.27 8.86 2.74
CA ILE A 247 -22.77 9.29 1.43
C ILE A 247 -21.90 10.53 1.59
N CYS A 248 -20.76 10.57 0.92
CA CYS A 248 -19.86 11.69 0.95
C CYS A 248 -20.52 12.97 0.41
N VAL A 249 -20.62 13.99 1.27
CA VAL A 249 -21.14 15.31 0.91
C VAL A 249 -20.33 15.93 -0.22
N VAL A 250 -18.99 15.80 -0.20
CA VAL A 250 -18.11 16.40 -1.21
C VAL A 250 -18.31 15.78 -2.58
N HIS A 251 -18.44 14.44 -2.67
CA HIS A 251 -18.76 13.79 -3.93
C HIS A 251 -20.15 14.18 -4.44
N GLN A 252 -21.13 14.28 -3.54
CA GLN A 252 -22.47 14.74 -3.89
C GLN A 252 -22.46 16.18 -4.42
N ILE A 253 -21.66 17.09 -3.83
CA ILE A 253 -21.45 18.44 -4.34
C ILE A 253 -20.85 18.37 -5.76
N ARG A 254 -19.79 17.59 -5.97
CA ARG A 254 -19.16 17.45 -7.31
C ARG A 254 -20.15 16.92 -8.35
N ASN A 255 -20.97 15.94 -7.99
CA ASN A 255 -22.00 15.37 -8.87
C ASN A 255 -23.09 16.38 -9.21
N ALA A 256 -23.58 17.15 -8.24
CA ALA A 256 -24.55 18.22 -8.48
C ALA A 256 -23.98 19.33 -9.38
N LEU A 257 -22.71 19.72 -9.17
CA LEU A 257 -22.04 20.76 -9.95
C LEU A 257 -21.79 20.41 -11.42
N ARG A 258 -21.97 19.16 -11.84
CA ARG A 258 -21.95 18.77 -13.26
C ARG A 258 -23.10 19.41 -14.05
N TYR A 259 -24.23 19.67 -13.39
CA TYR A 259 -25.42 20.28 -14.00
C TYR A 259 -25.45 21.81 -13.91
N VAL A 260 -24.53 22.41 -13.15
CA VAL A 260 -24.50 23.85 -12.88
C VAL A 260 -23.49 24.53 -13.79
N VAL A 261 -23.90 25.59 -14.50
CA VAL A 261 -23.00 26.33 -15.40
C VAL A 261 -21.96 27.12 -14.61
N TRP A 262 -20.77 27.32 -15.20
CA TRP A 262 -19.62 27.91 -14.53
C TRP A 262 -19.91 29.24 -13.80
N LYS A 263 -20.67 30.15 -14.44
CA LYS A 263 -21.03 31.47 -13.88
C LYS A 263 -21.76 31.38 -12.55
N ASP A 264 -22.57 30.35 -12.36
CA ASP A 264 -23.44 30.20 -11.19
C ASP A 264 -22.80 29.32 -10.11
N LYS A 265 -21.76 28.55 -10.44
CA LYS A 265 -21.13 27.59 -9.50
C LYS A 265 -20.73 28.23 -8.18
N LYS A 266 -20.16 29.45 -8.21
CA LYS A 266 -19.71 30.14 -7.00
C LYS A 266 -20.87 30.40 -6.03
N GLN A 267 -21.97 30.95 -6.54
CA GLN A 267 -23.15 31.25 -5.71
C GLN A 267 -23.86 29.96 -5.29
N PHE A 268 -24.05 29.02 -6.23
CA PHE A 268 -24.68 27.74 -5.93
C PHE A 268 -23.96 26.97 -4.82
N VAL A 269 -22.62 26.95 -4.81
CA VAL A 269 -21.83 26.31 -3.74
C VAL A 269 -21.97 27.05 -2.41
N ALA A 270 -22.04 28.38 -2.43
CA ALA A 270 -22.24 29.17 -1.22
C ALA A 270 -23.61 28.88 -0.58
N ASP A 271 -24.67 28.83 -1.39
CA ASP A 271 -26.01 28.49 -0.92
C ASP A 271 -26.06 27.03 -0.46
N LEU A 272 -25.47 26.10 -1.21
CA LEU A 272 -25.42 24.67 -0.85
C LEU A 272 -24.64 24.41 0.45
N LYS A 273 -23.67 25.27 0.80
CA LYS A 273 -22.94 25.19 2.07
C LYS A 273 -23.85 25.37 3.28
N THR A 274 -24.95 26.09 3.15
CA THR A 274 -25.93 26.26 4.23
C THR A 274 -26.64 24.94 4.57
N VAL A 275 -26.80 24.05 3.59
CA VAL A 275 -27.44 22.74 3.75
C VAL A 275 -26.60 21.82 4.63
N TYR A 276 -25.39 21.47 4.19
CA TYR A 276 -24.55 20.53 4.93
C TYR A 276 -23.79 21.18 6.10
N GLY A 277 -23.79 22.52 6.18
CA GLY A 277 -23.22 23.30 7.28
C GLY A 277 -24.20 23.61 8.41
N ALA A 278 -25.46 23.18 8.30
CA ALA A 278 -26.48 23.42 9.31
C ALA A 278 -26.13 22.80 10.69
N PRO A 279 -26.78 23.23 11.79
CA PRO A 279 -26.59 22.63 13.11
C PRO A 279 -27.20 21.24 13.23
N ASN A 280 -28.38 21.04 12.65
CA ASN A 280 -29.20 19.82 12.75
C ASN A 280 -29.90 19.52 11.41
N LYS A 281 -30.55 18.35 11.34
CA LYS A 281 -31.17 17.83 10.13
C LYS A 281 -32.39 18.66 9.69
N GLU A 282 -33.12 19.25 10.62
CA GLU A 282 -34.31 20.06 10.35
C GLU A 282 -33.93 21.36 9.64
N LEU A 283 -32.93 22.08 10.17
CA LEU A 283 -32.42 23.30 9.54
C LEU A 283 -31.73 23.01 8.21
N ALA A 284 -31.10 21.84 8.07
CA ALA A 284 -30.55 21.40 6.79
C ALA A 284 -31.66 21.20 5.74
N ALA A 285 -32.80 20.61 6.13
CA ALA A 285 -33.94 20.39 5.24
C ALA A 285 -34.54 21.72 4.77
N GLN A 286 -34.74 22.67 5.69
CA GLN A 286 -35.20 24.02 5.35
C GLN A 286 -34.24 24.73 4.39
N ALA A 287 -32.92 24.60 4.61
CA ALA A 287 -31.93 25.15 3.71
C ALA A 287 -31.97 24.49 2.31
N LEU A 288 -32.28 23.19 2.22
CA LEU A 288 -32.44 22.50 0.94
C LEU A 288 -33.71 22.97 0.20
N GLU A 289 -34.81 23.20 0.91
CA GLU A 289 -36.02 23.79 0.33
C GLU A 289 -35.75 25.19 -0.22
N GLN A 290 -35.03 26.02 0.55
CA GLN A 290 -34.64 27.35 0.09
C GLN A 290 -33.72 27.29 -1.15
N LEU A 291 -32.80 26.31 -1.19
CA LEU A 291 -31.95 26.07 -2.35
C LEU A 291 -32.79 25.69 -3.58
N GLU A 292 -33.84 24.89 -3.41
CA GLU A 292 -34.77 24.52 -4.49
C GLU A 292 -35.58 25.72 -4.99
N VAL A 293 -36.03 26.62 -4.11
CA VAL A 293 -36.71 27.86 -4.51
C VAL A 293 -35.81 28.70 -5.41
N THR A 294 -34.54 28.87 -5.03
CA THR A 294 -33.58 29.69 -5.78
C THR A 294 -33.12 29.03 -7.08
N TRP A 295 -32.77 27.73 -7.03
CA TRP A 295 -32.08 27.05 -8.13
C TRP A 295 -32.87 25.95 -8.81
N GLY A 296 -33.97 25.47 -8.23
CA GLY A 296 -34.73 24.31 -8.71
C GLY A 296 -35.33 24.48 -10.09
N LYS A 297 -35.71 25.71 -10.47
CA LYS A 297 -36.18 26.00 -11.84
C LYS A 297 -35.06 25.88 -12.88
N LYS A 298 -33.84 26.27 -12.53
CA LYS A 298 -32.69 26.32 -13.46
C LYS A 298 -31.91 25.01 -13.49
N TYR A 299 -31.75 24.37 -12.33
CA TYR A 299 -30.95 23.16 -12.13
C TYR A 299 -31.75 22.06 -11.41
N PRO A 300 -32.90 21.61 -11.97
CA PRO A 300 -33.77 20.64 -11.30
C PRO A 300 -33.06 19.30 -11.00
N HIS A 301 -32.14 18.86 -11.88
CA HIS A 301 -31.38 17.63 -11.68
C HIS A 301 -30.40 17.71 -10.51
N ALA A 302 -29.79 18.88 -10.26
CA ALA A 302 -28.91 19.06 -9.12
C ALA A 302 -29.69 18.91 -7.80
N ILE A 303 -30.86 19.56 -7.69
CA ILE A 303 -31.72 19.46 -6.51
C ILE A 303 -32.28 18.05 -6.34
N LYS A 304 -32.80 17.45 -7.41
CA LYS A 304 -33.35 16.08 -7.38
C LYS A 304 -32.32 15.07 -6.87
N SER A 305 -31.05 15.21 -7.26
CA SER A 305 -29.98 14.34 -6.79
C SER A 305 -29.79 14.42 -5.27
N TRP A 306 -29.87 15.62 -4.68
CA TRP A 306 -29.78 15.79 -3.23
C TRP A 306 -31.00 15.23 -2.50
N LYS A 307 -32.21 15.50 -3.00
CA LYS A 307 -33.45 14.95 -2.42
C LYS A 307 -33.49 13.42 -2.45
N THR A 308 -33.06 12.81 -3.56
CA THR A 308 -33.06 11.34 -3.73
C THR A 308 -32.14 10.66 -2.72
N ASN A 309 -31.05 11.31 -2.34
CA ASN A 309 -30.03 10.75 -1.46
C ASN A 309 -30.09 11.34 -0.04
N TRP A 310 -31.16 12.06 0.31
CA TRP A 310 -31.22 12.92 1.49
C TRP A 310 -30.92 12.17 2.78
N ASP A 311 -31.52 11.00 2.98
CA ASP A 311 -31.33 10.21 4.19
C ASP A 311 -29.86 9.80 4.37
N ASN A 312 -29.27 9.19 3.34
CA ASN A 312 -27.87 8.78 3.35
C ASN A 312 -26.88 9.97 3.39
N LEU A 313 -27.28 11.16 2.93
CA LEU A 313 -26.46 12.37 3.01
C LEU A 313 -26.51 13.03 4.39
N THR A 314 -27.54 12.76 5.18
CA THR A 314 -27.80 13.47 6.44
C THR A 314 -27.59 12.65 7.70
N HIS A 315 -27.24 11.36 7.62
CA HIS A 315 -26.91 10.55 8.80
C HIS A 315 -25.84 11.20 9.68
N PHE A 316 -24.90 11.97 9.12
CA PHE A 316 -23.89 12.65 9.92
C PHE A 316 -24.47 13.63 10.95
N PHE A 317 -25.70 14.12 10.77
CA PHE A 317 -26.38 15.01 11.72
C PHE A 317 -26.82 14.28 12.99
N ASP A 318 -26.94 12.96 12.95
CA ASP A 318 -27.31 12.13 14.10
C ASP A 318 -26.15 11.99 15.11
N TYR A 319 -24.96 12.49 14.76
CA TYR A 319 -23.74 12.35 15.55
C TYR A 319 -23.19 13.70 16.04
N PRO A 320 -22.48 13.70 17.18
CA PRO A 320 -21.73 14.86 17.66
C PRO A 320 -20.73 15.40 16.63
N ILE A 321 -20.32 16.66 16.81
CA ILE A 321 -19.48 17.38 15.84
C ILE A 321 -18.17 16.66 15.56
N GLU A 322 -17.57 15.99 16.55
CA GLU A 322 -16.32 15.25 16.40
C GLU A 322 -16.50 14.07 15.42
N ILE A 323 -17.54 13.26 15.58
CA ILE A 323 -17.86 12.16 14.65
C ILE A 323 -18.31 12.70 13.29
N ARG A 324 -19.16 13.74 13.28
CA ARG A 324 -19.60 14.39 12.04
C ARG A 324 -18.42 14.78 11.17
N THR A 325 -17.38 15.42 11.74
CA THR A 325 -16.19 15.84 10.99
C THR A 325 -15.38 14.67 10.40
N LEU A 326 -15.50 13.47 10.96
CA LEU A 326 -14.85 12.27 10.45
C LEU A 326 -15.59 11.65 9.27
N ILE A 327 -16.93 11.69 9.27
CA ILE A 327 -17.75 10.88 8.34
C ILE A 327 -18.39 11.67 7.20
N TYR A 328 -18.57 12.99 7.35
CA TYR A 328 -19.26 13.81 6.34
C TYR A 328 -18.48 13.93 5.01
N THR A 329 -17.19 13.59 5.01
CA THR A 329 -16.34 13.55 3.80
C THR A 329 -15.52 12.27 3.72
N THR A 330 -15.13 11.90 2.51
CA THR A 330 -14.17 10.83 2.22
C THR A 330 -12.74 11.39 2.08
N ASN A 331 -12.44 12.55 2.68
CA ASN A 331 -11.13 13.21 2.51
C ASN A 331 -9.95 12.33 2.94
N ILE A 332 -10.15 11.41 3.89
CA ILE A 332 -9.13 10.46 4.33
C ILE A 332 -8.69 9.57 3.16
N ILE A 333 -9.64 8.98 2.44
CA ILE A 333 -9.34 8.10 1.32
C ILE A 333 -9.01 8.89 0.05
N GLU A 334 -9.56 10.09 -0.16
CA GLU A 334 -9.13 10.98 -1.24
C GLU A 334 -7.67 11.42 -1.09
N ASN A 335 -7.23 11.73 0.14
CA ASN A 335 -5.83 12.04 0.43
C ASN A 335 -4.92 10.85 0.16
N LEU A 336 -5.37 9.64 0.52
CA LEU A 336 -4.67 8.40 0.18
C LEU A 336 -4.57 8.24 -1.34
N ASN A 337 -5.67 8.39 -2.09
CA ASN A 337 -5.71 8.33 -3.54
C ASN A 337 -4.77 9.36 -4.19
N GLY A 338 -4.76 10.60 -3.71
CA GLY A 338 -3.84 11.64 -4.18
C GLY A 338 -2.36 11.27 -3.96
N LYS A 339 -2.03 10.66 -2.81
CA LYS A 339 -0.68 10.17 -2.55
C LYS A 339 -0.31 8.96 -3.40
N ILE A 340 -1.23 8.03 -3.64
CA ILE A 340 -1.00 6.91 -4.56
C ILE A 340 -0.67 7.46 -5.95
N ARG A 341 -1.48 8.42 -6.45
CA ARG A 341 -1.22 9.09 -7.74
C ARG A 341 0.19 9.69 -7.80
N LYS A 342 0.67 10.31 -6.72
CA LYS A 342 2.04 10.85 -6.66
C LYS A 342 3.10 9.78 -6.96
N TYR A 343 2.93 8.55 -6.47
CA TYR A 343 3.89 7.46 -6.69
C TYR A 343 3.67 6.69 -8.01
N THR A 344 2.49 6.82 -8.63
CA THR A 344 2.14 6.04 -9.84
C THR A 344 2.09 6.87 -11.12
N ASN A 345 1.94 8.20 -11.05
CA ASN A 345 1.71 9.06 -12.22
C ASN A 345 2.85 9.06 -13.25
N ASN A 346 4.07 8.72 -12.84
CA ASN A 346 5.20 8.57 -13.77
C ASN A 346 5.00 7.41 -14.77
N LYS A 347 4.10 6.47 -14.47
CA LYS A 347 3.77 5.31 -15.32
C LYS A 347 2.48 5.62 -16.10
N LEU A 348 2.63 6.06 -17.36
CA LEU A 348 1.50 6.44 -18.24
C LEU A 348 0.47 5.32 -18.46
N SER A 349 0.94 4.07 -18.54
CA SER A 349 0.11 2.86 -18.63
C SER A 349 0.86 1.68 -18.02
N PHE A 350 0.16 0.81 -17.32
CA PHE A 350 0.71 -0.43 -16.79
C PHE A 350 0.64 -1.56 -17.82
N PRO A 351 1.63 -2.47 -17.84
CA PRO A 351 1.67 -3.57 -18.81
C PRO A 351 0.60 -4.64 -18.58
N ASP A 352 0.19 -4.85 -17.34
CA ASP A 352 -0.78 -5.86 -16.92
C ASP A 352 -1.37 -5.50 -15.55
N ASP A 353 -2.40 -6.24 -15.12
CA ASP A 353 -3.11 -6.06 -13.86
C ASP A 353 -2.18 -6.22 -12.64
N GLN A 354 -1.28 -7.20 -12.67
CA GLN A 354 -0.36 -7.52 -11.59
C GLN A 354 0.62 -6.37 -11.34
N ALA A 355 1.08 -5.69 -12.39
CA ALA A 355 1.95 -4.54 -12.30
C ALA A 355 1.27 -3.35 -11.61
N VAL A 356 -0.02 -3.12 -11.85
CA VAL A 356 -0.79 -2.04 -11.18
C VAL A 356 -0.93 -2.36 -9.71
N VAL A 357 -1.40 -3.58 -9.39
CA VAL A 357 -1.63 -4.07 -8.03
C VAL A 357 -0.34 -3.95 -7.21
N LYS A 358 0.79 -4.40 -7.77
CA LYS A 358 2.11 -4.28 -7.15
C LYS A 358 2.50 -2.83 -6.87
N ALA A 359 2.33 -1.94 -7.85
CA ALA A 359 2.69 -0.54 -7.68
C ALA A 359 1.84 0.17 -6.61
N VAL A 360 0.54 -0.10 -6.59
CA VAL A 360 -0.36 0.45 -5.57
C VAL A 360 -0.02 -0.11 -4.19
N TYR A 361 0.18 -1.42 -4.04
CA TYR A 361 0.59 -2.03 -2.78
C TYR A 361 1.86 -1.38 -2.18
N LEU A 362 2.89 -1.20 -3.00
CA LEU A 362 4.13 -0.59 -2.56
C LEU A 362 3.95 0.89 -2.17
N ALA A 363 3.13 1.63 -2.92
CA ALA A 363 2.75 2.99 -2.56
C ALA A 363 1.99 3.03 -1.23
N LEU A 364 1.03 2.11 -1.01
CA LEU A 364 0.29 1.98 0.25
C LEU A 364 1.24 1.72 1.42
N ARG A 365 2.21 0.80 1.28
CA ARG A 365 3.22 0.55 2.33
C ARG A 365 4.03 1.80 2.66
N GLU A 366 4.44 2.58 1.67
CA GLU A 366 5.20 3.80 1.92
C GLU A 366 4.35 4.90 2.58
N ILE A 367 3.09 5.02 2.19
CA ILE A 367 2.16 6.02 2.76
C ILE A 367 1.81 5.68 4.22
N THR A 368 1.52 4.41 4.49
CA THR A 368 1.05 3.92 5.80
C THR A 368 2.15 3.91 6.86
N LYS A 369 3.44 3.92 6.49
CA LYS A 369 4.56 4.16 7.43
C LYS A 369 4.40 5.43 8.27
N LYS A 370 3.66 6.43 7.76
CA LYS A 370 3.38 7.70 8.45
C LYS A 370 2.10 7.68 9.27
N TRP A 371 1.34 6.59 9.28
CA TRP A 371 0.11 6.43 10.05
C TRP A 371 0.43 5.89 11.44
N THR A 372 1.19 6.65 12.20
CA THR A 372 1.71 6.26 13.53
C THR A 372 0.92 6.83 14.69
N LEU A 373 0.02 7.78 14.43
CA LEU A 373 -0.78 8.47 15.45
C LEU A 373 -2.27 8.16 15.28
N PRO A 374 -3.01 8.01 16.39
CA PRO A 374 -4.45 7.88 16.34
C PRO A 374 -5.10 9.18 15.88
N VAL A 375 -6.39 9.12 15.56
CA VAL A 375 -7.21 10.30 15.32
C VAL A 375 -7.15 11.25 16.53
N ARG A 376 -7.08 12.55 16.26
CA ARG A 376 -7.03 13.57 17.31
C ARG A 376 -8.27 13.46 18.19
N ASN A 377 -8.09 13.61 19.51
CA ASN A 377 -9.16 13.49 20.50
C ASN A 377 -9.88 12.13 20.48
N TRP A 378 -9.21 11.05 20.06
CA TRP A 378 -9.81 9.72 20.03
C TRP A 378 -10.49 9.28 21.34
N PRO A 379 -9.93 9.53 22.55
CA PRO A 379 -10.60 9.18 23.80
C PRO A 379 -11.98 9.84 23.99
N LEU A 380 -12.19 11.06 23.47
CA LEU A 380 -13.50 11.70 23.49
C LEU A 380 -14.45 11.04 22.49
N ILE A 381 -13.97 10.82 21.27
CA ILE A 381 -14.73 10.25 20.16
C ILE A 381 -15.19 8.82 20.49
N VAL A 382 -14.31 7.99 21.06
CA VAL A 382 -14.64 6.59 21.38
C VAL A 382 -15.74 6.49 22.44
N ASN A 383 -15.77 7.39 23.43
CA ASN A 383 -16.86 7.45 24.42
C ASN A 383 -18.20 7.79 23.77
N GLN A 384 -18.21 8.69 22.78
CA GLN A 384 -19.41 8.98 22.00
C GLN A 384 -19.87 7.75 21.20
N PHE A 385 -18.95 7.04 20.54
CA PHE A 385 -19.27 5.79 19.84
C PHE A 385 -19.81 4.70 20.79
N LEU A 386 -19.22 4.53 21.97
CA LEU A 386 -19.68 3.57 22.98
C LEU A 386 -21.11 3.86 23.44
N THR A 387 -21.47 5.14 23.53
CA THR A 387 -22.82 5.58 23.90
C THR A 387 -23.82 5.37 22.76
N ILE A 388 -23.43 5.69 21.52
CA ILE A 388 -24.33 5.67 20.36
C ILE A 388 -24.52 4.24 19.82
N PHE A 389 -23.47 3.41 19.86
CA PHE A 389 -23.45 2.03 19.37
C PHE A 389 -23.25 1.04 20.52
N GLU A 390 -24.11 1.15 21.54
CA GLU A 390 -24.06 0.34 22.75
C GLU A 390 -23.97 -1.17 22.42
N GLY A 391 -23.02 -1.86 23.05
CA GLY A 391 -22.78 -3.30 22.86
C GLY A 391 -22.14 -3.71 21.53
N ARG A 392 -21.97 -2.80 20.55
CA ARG A 392 -21.41 -3.11 19.22
C ARG A 392 -19.92 -2.81 19.07
N CYS A 393 -19.38 -1.88 19.87
CA CYS A 393 -17.99 -1.44 19.74
C CYS A 393 -16.94 -2.53 20.06
N LYS A 394 -17.29 -3.54 20.86
CA LYS A 394 -16.42 -4.66 21.29
C LYS A 394 -15.01 -4.22 21.73
N ILE A 395 -14.94 -3.18 22.56
CA ILE A 395 -13.70 -2.66 23.18
C ILE A 395 -13.41 -3.40 24.48
#